data_AF-A0A6N7WRZ5-F1
#
_entry.id   AF-A0A6N7WRZ5-F1
#
_cell.length_a   1.000
_cell.length_b   1.000
_cell.length_c   1.000
_cell.angle_alpha   90.00
_cell.angle_beta   90.00
_cell.angle_gamma   90.00
#
_symmetry.space_group_name_H-M   'P 1'
#
loop_
_entity.id
_entity.type
_entity.pdbx_description
1 polymer ?
#
loop_
_entity_poly.entity_id
_entity_poly.type
_entity_poly.pdbx_seq_one_letter_code
_entity_poly.pdbx_strand_id
1 'polypeptide(L)'
;MKKDWRDFLNDLLTEKQQKVLRAALRSGFPVYFYGRGLGKSTITQFLKEAGIKADEPGLHPEADGPEFRPEMTGLFLKVKDSEKRPVPELLETLRGQVESFKNWVFD
;
A
#
# COMPACT_ATOMS: atom_id res chain seq x y z
N MET A 1 9.34 -15.54 11.21
CA MET A 1 9.50 -15.64 9.75
C MET A 1 9.76 -14.24 9.23
N LYS A 2 10.91 -13.97 8.58
CA LYS A 2 11.15 -12.65 7.97
C LYS A 2 10.19 -12.53 6.78
N LYS A 3 9.19 -11.66 6.86
CA LYS A 3 8.30 -11.37 5.74
C LYS A 3 9.03 -10.42 4.79
N ASP A 4 9.12 -10.79 3.52
CA ASP A 4 9.62 -9.89 2.49
C ASP A 4 8.49 -8.94 2.01
N TRP A 5 8.81 -7.99 1.13
CA TRP A 5 7.80 -7.05 0.62
C TRP A 5 6.73 -7.72 -0.24
N ARG A 6 7.02 -8.86 -0.87
CA ARG A 6 6.05 -9.60 -1.70
C ARG A 6 5.05 -10.32 -0.82
N ASP A 7 5.52 -11.00 0.23
CA ASP A 7 4.68 -11.61 1.24
C ASP A 7 3.77 -10.58 1.87
N PHE A 8 4.31 -9.40 2.19
CA PHE A 8 3.52 -8.30 2.73
C PHE A 8 2.44 -7.82 1.75
N LEU A 9 2.75 -7.66 0.46
CA LEU A 9 1.76 -7.31 -0.56
C LEU A 9 0.71 -8.42 -0.79
N ASN A 10 1.12 -9.69 -0.69
CA ASN A 10 0.23 -10.84 -0.79
C ASN A 10 -0.76 -10.89 0.38
N ASP A 11 -0.31 -10.57 1.59
CA ASP A 11 -1.17 -10.45 2.76
C ASP A 11 -2.14 -9.27 2.62
N LEU A 12 -1.69 -8.18 1.98
CA LEU A 12 -2.45 -6.93 1.90
C LEU A 12 -3.45 -6.89 0.75
N LEU A 13 -3.08 -7.41 -0.42
CA LEU A 13 -3.79 -7.21 -1.69
C LEU A 13 -3.99 -8.52 -2.44
N THR A 14 -5.03 -8.57 -3.27
CA THR A 14 -5.18 -9.64 -4.28
C THR A 14 -4.14 -9.49 -5.40
N GLU A 15 -3.78 -10.58 -6.09
CA GLU A 15 -2.87 -10.51 -7.24
C GLU A 15 -3.34 -9.53 -8.31
N LYS A 16 -4.66 -9.44 -8.55
CA LYS A 16 -5.25 -8.48 -9.49
C LYS A 16 -4.96 -7.04 -9.05
N GLN A 17 -5.14 -6.73 -7.77
CA GLN A 17 -4.84 -5.42 -7.22
C GLN A 17 -3.34 -5.10 -7.27
N GLN A 18 -2.46 -6.09 -7.06
CA GLN A 18 -1.01 -5.89 -7.17
C GLN A 18 -0.58 -5.53 -8.61
N LYS A 19 -1.18 -6.15 -9.63
CA LYS A 19 -0.94 -5.79 -11.04
C LYS A 19 -1.35 -4.34 -11.33
N VAL A 20 -2.53 -3.93 -10.84
CA VAL A 20 -3.04 -2.55 -11.00
C VAL A 20 -2.19 -1.55 -10.22
N LEU A 21 -1.79 -1.90 -8.99
CA LEU A 21 -0.84 -1.13 -8.18
C LEU A 21 0.44 -0.88 -8.97
N ARG A 22 1.10 -1.95 -9.47
CA ARG A 22 2.34 -1.83 -10.25
C ARG A 22 2.19 -0.87 -11.43
N ALA A 23 1.10 -0.96 -12.18
CA ALA A 23 0.83 -0.08 -13.31
C ALA A 23 0.66 1.40 -12.88
N ALA A 24 -0.04 1.65 -11.78
CA ALA A 24 -0.22 3.00 -11.24
C ALA A 24 1.12 3.59 -10.76
N LEU A 25 1.91 2.81 -10.02
CA LEU A 25 3.23 3.25 -9.54
C LEU A 25 4.18 3.57 -10.70
N ARG A 26 4.20 2.74 -11.76
CA ARG A 26 4.98 3.02 -12.98
C ARG A 26 4.57 4.31 -13.67
N SER A 27 3.29 4.66 -13.62
CA SER A 27 2.73 5.85 -14.27
C SER A 27 2.82 7.10 -13.40
N GLY A 28 3.39 7.00 -12.19
CA GLY A 28 3.42 8.08 -11.20
C GLY A 28 2.01 8.47 -10.69
N PHE A 29 1.02 7.59 -10.85
CA PHE A 29 -0.35 7.86 -10.47
C PHE A 29 -0.52 7.70 -8.95
N PRO A 30 -1.18 8.65 -8.25
CA PRO A 30 -1.38 8.56 -6.80
C PRO A 30 -2.12 7.28 -6.38
N VAL A 31 -1.73 6.69 -5.25
CA VAL A 31 -2.35 5.46 -4.71
C VAL A 31 -2.79 5.65 -3.27
N TYR A 32 -3.99 5.13 -2.95
CA TYR A 32 -4.66 5.24 -1.65
C TYR A 32 -5.12 3.87 -1.16
N PHE A 33 -4.94 3.57 0.14
CA PHE A 33 -5.27 2.26 0.75
C PHE A 33 -6.37 2.33 1.80
N TYR A 34 -7.51 1.65 1.61
CA TYR A 34 -8.66 1.70 2.54
C TYR A 34 -9.09 0.29 3.02
N GLY A 35 -9.94 0.20 4.04
CA GLY A 35 -10.52 -1.08 4.54
C GLY A 35 -10.08 -1.49 5.96
N ARG A 36 -10.70 -2.55 6.49
CA ARG A 36 -10.48 -3.05 7.87
C ARG A 36 -9.39 -4.13 7.90
N GLY A 37 -8.14 -3.71 7.75
CA GLY A 37 -6.98 -4.60 7.88
C GLY A 37 -5.71 -3.88 8.31
N LEU A 38 -4.66 -4.66 8.58
CA LEU A 38 -3.32 -4.18 8.88
C LEU A 38 -2.56 -3.71 7.65
N GLY A 39 -1.48 -2.98 7.89
CA GLY A 39 -0.50 -2.67 6.86
C GLY A 39 -0.79 -1.45 6.01
N LYS A 40 -1.91 -0.73 6.18
CA LYS A 40 -2.18 0.55 5.47
C LYS A 40 -1.13 1.62 5.80
N SER A 41 -1.06 2.00 7.08
CA SER A 41 0.16 2.15 7.89
C SER A 41 1.47 2.02 7.15
N THR A 42 1.89 0.76 7.17
CA THR A 42 3.19 0.28 6.75
C THR A 42 3.39 0.41 5.25
N ILE A 43 2.40 0.09 4.40
CA ILE A 43 2.54 0.18 2.94
C ILE A 43 2.64 1.64 2.49
N THR A 44 1.89 2.54 3.13
CA THR A 44 1.91 3.96 2.79
C THR A 44 3.27 4.54 3.13
N GLN A 45 3.78 4.26 4.34
CA GLN A 45 5.11 4.68 4.75
C GLN A 45 6.21 4.07 3.85
N PHE A 46 6.10 2.77 3.53
CA PHE A 46 7.05 2.08 2.66
C PHE A 46 7.09 2.69 1.24
N LEU A 47 5.93 3.02 0.67
CA LEU A 47 5.84 3.69 -0.63
C LEU A 47 6.42 5.11 -0.59
N LYS A 48 6.17 5.87 0.48
CA LYS A 48 6.78 7.20 0.70
C LYS A 48 8.30 7.10 0.76
N GLU A 49 8.83 6.10 1.47
CA GLU A 49 10.28 5.84 1.56
C GLU A 49 10.87 5.35 0.22
N ALA A 50 10.05 4.72 -0.63
CA ALA A 50 10.41 4.42 -2.01
C ALA A 50 10.32 5.63 -2.96
N GLY A 51 9.99 6.82 -2.45
CA GLY A 51 9.85 8.04 -3.25
C GLY A 51 8.54 8.14 -4.03
N ILE A 52 7.53 7.33 -3.67
CA ILE A 52 6.25 7.27 -4.37
C ILE A 52 5.18 8.01 -3.58
N LYS A 53 4.35 8.79 -4.28
CA LYS A 53 3.20 9.49 -3.68
C LYS A 53 2.11 8.49 -3.32
N ALA A 54 2.00 8.17 -2.03
CA ALA A 54 0.96 7.34 -1.46
C ALA A 54 0.39 8.01 -0.21
N ASP A 55 -0.91 7.91 0.04
CA ASP A 55 -1.54 8.42 1.26
C ASP A 55 -2.60 7.47 1.83
N GLU A 56 -2.86 7.60 3.13
CA GLU A 56 -3.92 6.87 3.81
C GLU A 56 -5.25 7.62 3.71
N PRO A 57 -6.28 7.07 3.04
CA PRO A 57 -7.63 7.64 3.06
C PRO A 57 -8.26 7.67 4.46
N GLY A 58 -7.72 6.91 5.43
CA GLY A 58 -8.19 6.87 6.82
C GLY A 58 -7.97 8.15 7.64
N LEU A 59 -7.30 9.17 7.09
CA LEU A 59 -7.25 10.52 7.68
C LEU A 59 -8.51 11.36 7.38
N HIS A 60 -9.46 10.83 6.61
CA HIS A 60 -10.75 11.45 6.37
C HIS A 60 -11.84 10.76 7.22
N PRO A 61 -12.40 11.46 8.23
CA PRO A 61 -13.32 10.88 9.22
C PRO A 61 -14.60 10.24 8.66
N GLU A 62 -14.90 10.46 7.38
CA GLU A 62 -16.16 10.06 6.74
C GLU A 62 -16.01 8.88 5.76
N ALA A 63 -14.80 8.36 5.55
CA ALA A 63 -14.53 7.33 4.55
C ALA A 63 -14.96 5.91 5.00
N ASP A 64 -16.27 5.67 5.09
CA ASP A 64 -16.85 4.34 5.24
C ASP A 64 -16.92 3.64 3.87
N GLY A 65 -15.78 3.07 3.45
CA GLY A 65 -15.67 2.25 2.23
C GLY A 65 -14.86 2.88 1.09
N PRO A 66 -14.87 2.29 -0.11
CA PRO A 66 -14.33 2.94 -1.30
C PRO A 66 -15.19 4.16 -1.63
N GLU A 67 -14.88 5.29 -1.01
CA GLU A 67 -15.40 6.56 -1.50
C GLU A 67 -14.62 6.94 -2.74
N PHE A 68 -15.29 6.86 -3.88
CA PHE A 68 -14.90 7.63 -5.05
C PHE A 68 -15.09 9.10 -4.69
N ARG A 69 -13.98 9.79 -4.39
CA ARG A 69 -13.95 11.23 -4.21
C ARG A 69 -13.63 11.87 -5.56
N PRO A 70 -14.62 12.39 -6.31
CA PRO A 70 -14.41 12.92 -7.66
C PRO A 70 -13.38 14.07 -7.70
N GLU A 71 -13.15 14.73 -6.56
CA GLU A 71 -12.10 15.73 -6.34
C GLU A 71 -10.69 15.15 -6.17
N MET A 72 -10.56 13.87 -5.82
CA MET A 72 -9.28 13.17 -5.66
C MET A 72 -9.00 12.28 -6.88
N THR A 73 -8.08 12.71 -7.73
CA THR A 73 -7.57 11.85 -8.81
C THR A 73 -6.55 10.84 -8.25
N GLY A 74 -6.92 9.56 -8.18
CA GLY A 74 -5.99 8.48 -7.83
C GLY A 74 -6.59 7.08 -7.80
N LEU A 75 -5.73 6.07 -7.58
CA LEU A 75 -6.10 4.66 -7.48
C LEU A 75 -6.41 4.30 -6.02
N PHE A 76 -7.62 3.82 -5.76
CA PHE A 76 -8.04 3.37 -4.43
C PHE A 76 -8.01 1.84 -4.35
N LEU A 77 -7.28 1.30 -3.37
CA LEU A 77 -7.10 -0.14 -3.16
C LEU A 77 -7.64 -0.56 -1.79
N LYS A 78 -8.66 -1.44 -1.79
CA LYS A 78 -9.12 -2.11 -0.56
C LYS A 78 -8.08 -3.10 -0.09
N VAL A 79 -7.62 -2.97 1.14
CA VAL A 79 -6.80 -3.99 1.78
C VAL A 79 -7.67 -5.18 2.21
N LYS A 80 -7.08 -6.38 2.24
CA LYS A 80 -7.70 -7.58 2.79
C LYS A 80 -8.01 -7.39 4.28
N ASP A 81 -9.14 -7.93 4.72
CA ASP A 81 -9.53 -7.83 6.13
C ASP A 81 -8.61 -8.69 7.02
N SER A 82 -8.11 -8.12 8.12
CA SER A 82 -7.21 -8.81 9.05
C SER A 82 -7.35 -8.29 10.48
N GLU A 83 -7.03 -9.11 11.48
CA GLU A 83 -6.93 -8.66 12.88
C GLU A 83 -5.89 -7.54 13.01
N LYS A 84 -6.19 -6.50 13.80
CA LYS A 84 -5.26 -5.39 14.07
C LYS A 84 -4.11 -5.85 15.00
N ARG A 85 -2.88 -5.87 14.50
CA ARG A 85 -1.61 -5.91 15.25
C ARG A 85 -0.65 -4.82 14.75
N PRO A 86 -0.10 -3.95 15.61
CA PRO A 86 1.02 -3.11 15.21
C PRO A 86 2.22 -4.00 14.85
N VAL A 87 2.88 -3.75 13.72
CA VAL A 87 4.12 -4.47 13.37
C VAL A 87 5.24 -3.47 13.04
N PRO A 88 5.78 -2.75 14.03
CA PRO A 88 6.93 -1.85 13.82
C PRO A 88 8.12 -2.55 13.17
N GLU A 89 8.39 -3.79 13.59
CA GLU A 89 9.46 -4.65 13.06
C GLU A 89 9.30 -4.95 11.55
N LEU A 90 8.07 -4.93 11.05
CA LEU A 90 7.80 -5.16 9.63
C LEU A 90 8.23 -3.95 8.80
N LEU A 91 8.01 -2.73 9.27
CA LEU A 91 8.45 -1.54 8.55
C LEU A 91 9.99 -1.51 8.43
N GLU A 92 10.70 -1.82 9.50
CA GLU A 92 12.17 -1.93 9.48
C GLU A 92 12.66 -3.01 8.51
N THR A 93 11.97 -4.15 8.48
CA THR A 93 12.27 -5.23 7.53
C THR A 93 12.03 -4.80 6.08
N LEU A 94 10.95 -4.05 5.82
CA LEU A 94 10.61 -3.56 4.47
C LEU A 94 11.56 -2.46 4.00
N ARG A 95 12.02 -1.57 4.89
CA ARG A 95 13.02 -0.53 4.59
C ARG A 95 14.26 -1.08 3.91
N GLY A 96 14.77 -2.21 4.39
CA GLY A 96 15.92 -2.89 3.79
C GLY A 96 15.67 -3.43 2.37
N GLN A 97 14.45 -3.34 1.86
CA GLN A 97 14.02 -3.92 0.59
C GLN A 97 13.45 -2.88 -0.40
N VAL A 98 13.56 -1.59 -0.09
CA VAL A 98 13.06 -0.49 -0.95
C VAL A 98 13.60 -0.60 -2.37
N GLU A 99 14.88 -0.87 -2.55
CA GLU A 99 15.49 -0.97 -3.90
C GLU A 99 14.97 -2.21 -4.66
N SER A 100 14.81 -3.36 -3.99
CA SER A 100 14.19 -4.54 -4.62
C SER A 100 12.75 -4.26 -5.05
N PHE A 101 12.00 -3.50 -4.24
CA PHE A 101 10.64 -3.09 -4.57
C PHE A 101 10.61 -2.11 -5.75
N LYS A 102 11.49 -1.11 -5.78
CA LYS A 102 11.61 -0.18 -6.92
C LYS A 102 11.93 -0.91 -8.21
N ASN A 103 12.90 -1.84 -8.20
CA ASN A 103 13.22 -2.67 -9.35
C ASN A 103 11.97 -3.43 -9.81
N TRP A 104 11.22 -4.07 -8.90
CA TRP A 104 9.94 -4.67 -9.28
C TRP A 104 8.95 -3.67 -9.88
N VAL A 105 8.85 -2.44 -9.38
CA VAL A 105 7.96 -1.43 -9.98
C VAL A 105 8.42 -1.09 -11.40
N PHE A 106 9.70 -0.80 -11.61
CA PHE A 106 10.20 -0.15 -12.82
C PHE A 106 10.79 -1.07 -13.89
N ASP A 107 11.17 -2.32 -13.55
CA ASP A 107 11.62 -3.38 -14.48
C ASP A 107 10.50 -3.91 -15.39
#